data_AF-A0A2K0TKX5-F1
#
_entry.id   AF-A0A2K0TKX5-F1
#
_cell.length_a   1.000
_cell.length_b   1.000
_cell.length_c   1.000
_cell.angle_alpha   90.00
_cell.angle_beta   90.00
_cell.angle_gamma   90.00
#
_symmetry.space_group_name_H-M   'P 1'
#
loop_
_entity.id
_entity.type
_entity.pdbx_description
1 polymer ?
#
loop_
_entity_poly.entity_id
_entity_poly.type
_entity_poly.pdbx_seq_one_letter_code
_entity_poly.pdbx_strand_id
1 'polypeptide(L)'
;MYGNFQRVSYPTHKSPMDCDTAHRESDWVQAASFDRIYVLQVGEFGVTRQQKLDLLQKIFWPALARWVISRQQILPGGTILGGWWRADMQGMMDWYRECLHMTARWEDAIIAHTDGIWRIALETSPWRDWPEFFLLLNEPVLDGNGQPVRDATGRIVYKKRDPTTDGMEDAFLDLWEAIADSRPLVGFSNNITSKDGAMLLGSQPHATKDLCV
;
A
#
# COMPACT_ATOMS: atom_id res chain seq x y z
N MET A 1 -34.32 -5.14 -8.54
CA MET A 1 -33.78 -4.25 -9.58
C MET A 1 -32.39 -3.83 -9.15
N TYR A 2 -31.36 -4.42 -9.74
CA TYR A 2 -29.98 -4.03 -9.45
C TYR A 2 -29.71 -2.73 -10.22
N GLY A 3 -29.67 -1.60 -9.50
CA GLY A 3 -29.20 -0.36 -10.09
C GLY A 3 -27.83 -0.62 -10.72
N ASN A 4 -27.68 -0.26 -11.99
CA ASN A 4 -26.39 -0.20 -12.66
C ASN A 4 -25.51 0.74 -11.83
N PHE A 5 -24.70 0.19 -10.93
CA PHE A 5 -23.60 0.93 -10.34
C PHE A 5 -22.67 1.24 -11.49
N GLN A 6 -22.75 2.46 -12.01
CA GLN A 6 -21.88 2.95 -13.05
C GLN A 6 -20.49 3.02 -12.42
N ARG A 7 -19.68 1.97 -12.65
CA ARG A 7 -18.35 1.86 -12.08
C ARG A 7 -17.51 2.98 -12.66
N VAL A 8 -17.11 3.93 -11.83
CA VAL A 8 -16.11 4.93 -12.20
C VAL A 8 -14.76 4.22 -12.17
N SER A 9 -14.10 4.14 -13.32
CA SER A 9 -12.75 3.57 -13.40
C SER A 9 -11.77 4.47 -12.66
N TYR A 10 -10.81 3.88 -11.94
CA TYR A 10 -9.72 4.64 -11.33
C TYR A 10 -8.93 5.42 -12.40
N PRO A 11 -8.56 6.69 -12.13
CA PRO A 11 -7.76 7.48 -13.06
C PRO A 11 -6.42 6.82 -13.36
N THR A 12 -6.09 6.62 -14.64
CA THR A 12 -4.81 6.01 -15.05
C THR A 12 -3.68 7.02 -15.23
N HIS A 13 -4.04 8.30 -15.43
CA HIS A 13 -3.12 9.41 -15.74
C HIS A 13 -2.88 10.36 -14.56
N LYS A 14 -3.44 10.05 -13.38
CA LYS A 14 -3.30 10.85 -12.15
C LYS A 14 -2.88 9.97 -10.98
N SER A 15 -2.31 10.62 -9.97
CA SER A 15 -1.98 10.01 -8.69
C SER A 15 -3.21 9.97 -7.78
N PRO A 16 -3.30 9.02 -6.82
CA PRO A 16 -4.22 9.11 -5.71
C PRO A 16 -3.97 10.33 -4.78
N MET A 17 -2.90 11.09 -5.00
CA MET A 17 -2.53 12.30 -4.26
C MET A 17 -2.61 13.56 -5.16
N ASP A 18 -3.04 14.69 -4.61
CA ASP A 18 -3.39 15.93 -5.32
C ASP A 18 -2.19 16.84 -5.63
N CYS A 19 -1.19 16.35 -6.37
CA CYS A 19 0.05 17.07 -6.74
C CYS A 19 0.94 17.57 -5.58
N ASP A 20 0.34 17.81 -4.41
CA ASP A 20 0.87 18.05 -3.11
C ASP A 20 0.68 16.76 -2.30
N THR A 21 1.81 16.17 -1.89
CA THR A 21 1.98 14.88 -1.21
C THR A 21 1.08 14.62 0.00
N ALA A 22 0.40 15.64 0.51
CA ALA A 22 -0.41 15.57 1.71
C ALA A 22 -1.93 15.41 1.46
N HIS A 23 -2.39 15.63 0.23
CA HIS A 23 -3.83 15.71 -0.08
C HIS A 23 -4.26 14.58 -1.01
N ARG A 24 -5.42 13.98 -0.76
CA ARG A 24 -5.98 12.93 -1.63
C ARG A 24 -6.65 13.55 -2.84
N GLU A 25 -6.39 12.99 -4.02
CA GLU A 25 -6.94 13.52 -5.28
C GLU A 25 -8.44 13.22 -5.41
N SER A 26 -9.20 14.24 -5.81
CA SER A 26 -10.66 14.21 -5.83
C SER A 26 -11.28 13.17 -6.75
N ASP A 27 -10.75 12.97 -7.97
CA ASP A 27 -11.27 11.95 -8.89
C ASP A 27 -10.99 10.54 -8.36
N TRP A 28 -9.87 10.35 -7.66
CA TRP A 28 -9.56 9.09 -6.97
C TRP A 28 -10.50 8.81 -5.80
N VAL A 29 -10.79 9.81 -4.97
CA VAL A 29 -11.79 9.68 -3.88
C VAL A 29 -13.16 9.34 -4.45
N GLN A 30 -13.56 10.01 -5.54
CA GLN A 30 -14.80 9.70 -6.23
C GLN A 30 -14.80 8.27 -6.77
N ALA A 31 -13.77 7.85 -7.51
CA ALA A 31 -13.69 6.51 -8.06
C ALA A 31 -13.75 5.43 -6.97
N ALA A 32 -13.02 5.63 -5.86
CA ALA A 32 -13.02 4.72 -4.72
C ALA A 32 -14.41 4.59 -4.09
N SER A 33 -15.17 5.68 -3.99
CA SER A 33 -16.54 5.68 -3.46
C SER A 33 -17.56 4.86 -4.30
N PHE A 34 -17.21 4.50 -5.54
CA PHE A 34 -18.01 3.63 -6.40
C PHE A 34 -17.43 2.21 -6.54
N ASP A 35 -16.24 1.93 -5.99
CA ASP A 35 -15.68 0.57 -6.01
C ASP A 35 -16.19 -0.23 -4.80
N ARG A 36 -16.95 -1.28 -5.09
CA ARG A 36 -17.51 -2.18 -4.08
C ARG A 36 -16.46 -2.82 -3.18
N ILE A 37 -15.29 -3.17 -3.73
CA ILE A 37 -14.21 -3.77 -2.95
C ILE A 37 -13.69 -2.75 -1.94
N TYR A 38 -13.61 -1.48 -2.33
CA TYR A 38 -13.15 -0.41 -1.46
C TYR A 38 -14.19 -0.08 -0.38
N VAL A 39 -15.44 0.19 -0.78
CA VAL A 39 -16.48 0.74 0.10
C VAL A 39 -17.07 -0.28 1.07
N LEU A 40 -17.31 -1.52 0.66
CA LEU A 40 -18.03 -2.48 1.50
C LEU A 40 -17.12 -3.03 2.60
N GLN A 41 -17.67 -3.37 3.77
CA GLN A 41 -16.91 -3.99 4.85
C GLN A 41 -16.48 -5.42 4.49
N VAL A 42 -15.47 -5.92 5.22
CA VAL A 42 -15.07 -7.33 5.07
C VAL A 42 -16.23 -8.23 5.49
N GLY A 43 -16.61 -9.15 4.61
CA GLY A 43 -17.74 -10.07 4.77
C GLY A 43 -18.99 -9.63 4.02
N GLU A 44 -19.14 -8.35 3.70
CA GLU A 44 -20.30 -7.85 2.96
C GLU A 44 -20.23 -8.25 1.49
N PHE A 45 -21.31 -8.85 0.98
CA PHE A 45 -21.42 -9.29 -0.42
C PHE A 45 -20.22 -10.12 -0.93
N GLY A 46 -19.57 -10.86 -0.04
CA GLY A 46 -18.40 -11.70 -0.37
C GLY A 46 -17.08 -10.93 -0.49
N VAL A 47 -17.01 -9.66 -0.10
CA VAL A 47 -15.76 -8.89 -0.07
C VAL A 47 -14.85 -9.45 1.02
N THR A 48 -13.64 -9.81 0.62
CA THR A 48 -12.61 -10.34 1.53
C THR A 48 -11.56 -9.29 1.84
N ARG A 49 -10.90 -9.44 2.99
CA ARG A 49 -9.74 -8.62 3.34
C ARG A 49 -8.64 -8.69 2.27
N GLN A 50 -8.40 -9.87 1.70
CA GLN A 50 -7.36 -10.02 0.67
C GLN A 50 -7.70 -9.24 -0.61
N GLN A 51 -8.96 -9.21 -1.04
CA GLN A 51 -9.36 -8.40 -2.21
C GLN A 51 -9.11 -6.90 -2.00
N LYS A 52 -9.35 -6.39 -0.78
CA LYS A 52 -9.03 -5.01 -0.40
C LYS A 52 -7.54 -4.71 -0.47
N LEU A 53 -6.71 -5.60 0.09
CA LEU A 53 -5.25 -5.47 0.04
C LEU A 53 -4.72 -5.55 -1.39
N ASP A 54 -5.25 -6.48 -2.19
CA ASP A 54 -4.90 -6.62 -3.61
C ASP A 54 -5.24 -5.35 -4.41
N LEU A 55 -6.36 -4.70 -4.12
CA LEU A 55 -6.75 -3.42 -4.73
C LEU A 55 -5.71 -2.34 -4.42
N LEU A 56 -5.34 -2.16 -3.16
CA LEU A 56 -4.35 -1.18 -2.73
C LEU A 56 -2.96 -1.48 -3.32
N GLN A 57 -2.56 -2.75 -3.32
CA GLN A 57 -1.28 -3.23 -3.87
C GLN A 57 -1.16 -3.07 -5.38
N LYS A 58 -2.21 -3.37 -6.14
CA LYS A 58 -2.15 -3.46 -7.60
C LYS A 58 -2.60 -2.18 -8.31
N ILE A 59 -3.37 -1.32 -7.64
CA ILE A 59 -3.91 -0.09 -8.25
C ILE A 59 -3.28 1.16 -7.63
N PHE A 60 -3.39 1.34 -6.31
CA PHE A 60 -3.00 2.57 -5.63
C PHE A 60 -1.48 2.72 -5.54
N TRP A 61 -0.79 1.68 -5.08
CA TRP A 61 0.68 1.68 -4.97
C TRP A 61 1.38 2.01 -6.30
N PRO A 62 1.02 1.37 -7.45
CA PRO A 62 1.62 1.72 -8.72
C PRO A 62 1.29 3.12 -9.22
N ALA A 63 0.08 3.63 -8.96
CA ALA A 63 -0.29 4.99 -9.33
C ALA A 63 0.53 6.02 -8.56
N LEU A 64 0.67 5.84 -7.24
CA LEU A 64 1.53 6.68 -6.40
C LEU A 64 2.99 6.63 -6.87
N ALA A 65 3.52 5.42 -7.13
CA ALA A 65 4.90 5.25 -7.59
C ALA A 65 5.17 5.93 -8.93
N ARG A 66 4.27 5.78 -9.92
CA ARG A 66 4.41 6.49 -11.21
C ARG A 66 4.44 8.00 -11.01
N TRP A 67 3.58 8.51 -10.14
CA TRP A 67 3.51 9.93 -9.88
C TRP A 67 4.76 10.47 -9.19
N VAL A 68 5.26 9.82 -8.13
CA VAL A 68 6.51 10.24 -7.48
C VAL A 68 7.67 10.21 -8.48
N ILE A 69 7.83 9.13 -9.25
CA ILE A 69 8.89 9.02 -10.27
C ILE A 69 8.77 10.13 -11.33
N SER A 70 7.55 10.49 -11.74
CA SER A 70 7.34 11.49 -12.81
C SER A 70 7.77 12.91 -12.44
N ARG A 71 7.77 13.24 -11.15
CA ARG A 71 8.20 14.55 -10.63
C ARG A 71 9.63 14.55 -10.10
N GLN A 72 10.24 13.37 -9.94
CA GLN A 72 11.59 13.25 -9.43
C GLN A 72 12.58 13.91 -10.39
N GLN A 73 13.42 14.79 -9.85
CA GLN A 73 14.51 15.41 -10.58
C GLN A 73 15.82 15.10 -9.86
N ILE A 74 16.77 14.50 -10.56
CA ILE A 74 18.12 14.23 -10.04
C ILE A 74 19.02 15.40 -10.45
N LEU A 75 19.50 16.16 -9.47
CA LEU A 75 20.41 17.29 -9.68
C LEU A 75 21.86 16.83 -9.92
N PRO A 76 22.72 17.69 -10.50
CA PRO A 76 24.16 17.46 -10.53
C PRO A 76 24.69 17.27 -9.09
N GLY A 77 25.24 16.09 -8.80
CA GLY A 77 25.66 15.69 -7.45
C GLY A 77 24.82 14.58 -6.80
N GLY A 78 23.72 14.15 -7.44
CA GLY A 78 22.94 12.99 -7.01
C GLY A 78 21.79 13.32 -6.04
N THR A 79 21.58 14.59 -5.70
CA THR A 79 20.43 15.04 -4.91
C THR A 79 19.12 14.79 -5.66
N ILE A 80 18.15 14.16 -5.01
CA ILE A 80 16.81 13.92 -5.55
C ILE A 80 15.88 15.05 -5.07
N LEU A 81 15.29 15.80 -6.00
CA LEU A 81 14.17 16.70 -5.75
C LEU A 81 12.87 16.01 -6.13
N GLY A 82 11.80 16.23 -5.36
CA GLY A 82 10.50 15.62 -5.64
C GLY A 82 10.46 14.10 -5.40
N GLY A 83 11.34 13.60 -4.53
CA GLY A 83 11.41 12.21 -4.08
C GLY A 83 10.17 11.71 -3.35
N TRP A 84 10.33 10.59 -2.67
CA TRP A 84 9.35 10.05 -1.75
C TRP A 84 9.37 10.85 -0.46
N TRP A 85 8.21 11.33 -0.02
CA TRP A 85 8.09 12.09 1.23
C TRP A 85 7.28 11.31 2.24
N ARG A 86 7.55 11.54 3.53
CA ARG A 86 6.75 11.03 4.65
C ARG A 86 5.23 11.22 4.45
N ALA A 87 4.81 12.34 3.87
CA ALA A 87 3.41 12.63 3.55
C ALA A 87 2.80 11.65 2.53
N ASP A 88 3.58 11.14 1.57
CA ASP A 88 3.12 10.17 0.58
C ASP A 88 2.70 8.86 1.25
N MET A 89 3.53 8.39 2.20
CA MET A 89 3.26 7.17 2.96
C MET A 89 2.13 7.38 3.96
N GLN A 90 2.03 8.55 4.59
CA GLN A 90 0.90 8.90 5.45
C GLN A 90 -0.42 8.89 4.68
N GLY A 91 -0.47 9.53 3.51
CA GLY A 91 -1.62 9.49 2.63
C GLY A 91 -1.97 8.07 2.19
N MET A 92 -0.97 7.25 1.86
CA MET A 92 -1.18 5.84 1.54
C MET A 92 -1.79 5.07 2.73
N MET A 93 -1.29 5.27 3.96
CA MET A 93 -1.86 4.64 5.16
C MET A 93 -3.30 5.10 5.43
N ASP A 94 -3.64 6.35 5.14
CA ASP A 94 -5.01 6.85 5.25
C ASP A 94 -5.95 6.15 4.24
N TRP A 95 -5.46 5.82 3.02
CA TRP A 95 -6.18 4.95 2.07
C TRP A 95 -6.37 3.52 2.62
N TYR A 96 -5.37 2.95 3.31
CA TYR A 96 -5.53 1.64 3.97
C TYR A 96 -6.60 1.67 5.05
N ARG A 97 -6.59 2.70 5.91
CA ARG A 97 -7.55 2.84 7.00
C ARG A 97 -8.97 2.90 6.50
N GLU A 98 -9.25 3.77 5.52
CA GLU A 98 -10.59 3.88 4.95
C GLU A 98 -11.02 2.61 4.22
N CYS A 99 -10.15 2.01 3.41
CA CYS A 99 -10.44 0.75 2.72
C CYS A 99 -10.76 -0.39 3.70
N LEU A 100 -10.08 -0.43 4.85
CA LEU A 100 -10.26 -1.45 5.89
C LEU A 100 -11.30 -1.07 6.96
N HIS A 101 -11.99 0.07 6.82
CA HIS A 101 -12.96 0.58 7.79
C HIS A 101 -12.37 0.74 9.20
N MET A 102 -11.15 1.26 9.26
CA MET A 102 -10.45 1.62 10.49
C MET A 102 -10.57 3.13 10.75
N THR A 103 -10.29 3.55 11.99
CA THR A 103 -10.32 4.96 12.37
C THR A 103 -9.29 5.76 11.57
N ALA A 104 -9.74 6.82 10.92
CA ALA A 104 -8.85 7.66 10.14
C ALA A 104 -8.04 8.60 11.05
N ARG A 105 -6.86 9.02 10.59
CA ARG A 105 -5.97 9.92 11.36
C ARG A 105 -6.60 11.27 11.71
N TRP A 106 -7.47 11.81 10.85
CA TRP A 106 -8.19 13.06 11.12
C TRP A 106 -9.39 12.90 12.06
N GLU A 107 -9.85 11.66 12.30
CA GLU A 107 -10.90 11.36 13.27
C GLU A 107 -10.31 11.22 14.67
N ASP A 108 -9.26 10.41 14.79
CA ASP A 108 -8.49 10.24 16.03
C ASP A 108 -7.04 9.85 15.70
N ALA A 109 -6.13 10.81 15.89
CA ALA A 109 -4.71 10.61 15.62
C ALA A 109 -4.07 9.59 16.57
N ILE A 110 -4.52 9.50 17.83
CA ILE A 110 -3.94 8.59 18.82
C ILE A 110 -4.26 7.14 18.44
N ILE A 111 -5.52 6.88 18.10
CA ILE A 111 -5.94 5.54 17.63
C ILE A 111 -5.22 5.22 16.32
N ALA A 112 -5.19 6.14 15.36
CA ALA A 112 -4.51 5.92 14.09
C ALA A 112 -3.03 5.57 14.25
N HIS A 113 -2.28 6.27 15.10
CA HIS A 113 -0.85 5.99 15.32
C HIS A 113 -0.56 4.65 16.00
N THR A 114 -1.57 4.06 16.66
CA THR A 114 -1.44 2.79 17.39
C THR A 114 -2.18 1.63 16.74
N ASP A 115 -2.79 1.83 15.57
CA ASP A 115 -3.60 0.81 14.88
C ASP A 115 -2.77 -0.28 14.16
N GLY A 116 -1.46 -0.07 14.04
CA GLY A 116 -0.52 -0.99 13.39
C GLY A 116 -0.64 -1.08 11.86
N ILE A 117 -1.38 -0.18 11.22
CA ILE A 117 -1.63 -0.20 9.76
C ILE A 117 -0.35 -0.09 8.94
N TRP A 118 0.66 0.59 9.49
CA TRP A 118 1.98 0.74 8.86
C TRP A 118 2.58 -0.60 8.45
N ARG A 119 2.37 -1.66 9.24
CA ARG A 119 2.87 -3.00 8.91
C ARG A 119 2.17 -3.57 7.68
N ILE A 120 0.86 -3.41 7.60
CA ILE A 120 0.07 -3.89 6.45
C ILE A 120 0.47 -3.13 5.19
N ALA A 121 0.67 -1.81 5.33
CA ALA A 121 1.11 -0.96 4.24
C ALA A 121 2.52 -1.35 3.76
N LEU A 122 3.45 -1.66 4.66
CA LEU A 122 4.78 -2.20 4.31
C LEU A 122 4.69 -3.57 3.62
N GLU A 123 3.90 -4.50 4.16
CA GLU A 123 3.74 -5.87 3.64
C GLU A 123 3.20 -5.94 2.22
N THR A 124 2.49 -4.90 1.79
CA THR A 124 1.91 -4.73 0.45
C THR A 124 2.71 -3.76 -0.40
N SER A 125 3.66 -3.03 0.20
CA SER A 125 4.52 -2.10 -0.51
C SER A 125 5.56 -2.82 -1.36
N PRO A 126 6.16 -2.14 -2.34
CA PRO A 126 7.25 -2.70 -3.12
C PRO A 126 8.55 -2.85 -2.33
N TRP A 127 8.67 -2.20 -1.16
CA TRP A 127 9.87 -2.26 -0.33
C TRP A 127 9.80 -3.30 0.79
N ARG A 128 8.75 -4.13 0.81
CA ARG A 128 8.52 -5.16 1.82
C ARG A 128 9.77 -5.96 2.19
N ASP A 129 10.52 -6.41 1.19
CA ASP A 129 11.57 -7.41 1.35
C ASP A 129 12.96 -6.78 1.57
N TRP A 130 13.05 -5.46 1.80
CA TRP A 130 14.32 -4.79 2.08
C TRP A 130 14.82 -5.12 3.49
N PRO A 131 16.11 -5.52 3.64
CA PRO A 131 16.66 -6.02 4.90
C PRO A 131 16.69 -4.96 6.01
N GLU A 132 16.71 -3.68 5.66
CA GLU A 132 16.69 -2.56 6.61
C GLU A 132 15.44 -2.59 7.51
N PHE A 133 14.31 -3.11 7.01
CA PHE A 133 13.09 -3.29 7.81
C PHE A 133 13.19 -4.43 8.83
N PHE A 134 14.21 -5.29 8.78
CA PHE A 134 14.29 -6.46 9.66
C PHE A 134 14.20 -6.10 11.14
N LEU A 135 14.96 -5.09 11.59
CA LEU A 135 14.99 -4.66 12.99
C LEU A 135 13.79 -3.79 13.38
N LEU A 136 13.07 -3.24 12.40
CA LEU A 136 11.76 -2.61 12.63
C LEU A 136 10.68 -3.67 12.83
N LEU A 137 10.71 -4.75 12.06
CA LEU A 137 9.71 -5.81 12.10
C LEU A 137 9.93 -6.80 13.25
N ASN A 138 11.16 -6.91 13.74
CA ASN A 138 11.55 -7.89 14.72
C ASN A 138 12.30 -7.29 15.90
N GLU A 139 12.20 -7.93 17.06
CA GLU A 139 12.96 -7.59 18.25
C GLU A 139 13.64 -8.85 18.82
N PRO A 140 14.80 -8.70 19.47
CA PRO A 140 15.43 -9.82 20.16
C PRO A 140 14.52 -10.39 21.24
N VAL A 141 14.49 -11.72 21.35
CA VAL A 141 13.93 -12.39 22.53
C VAL A 141 14.90 -12.21 23.68
N LEU A 142 14.43 -11.69 24.82
CA LEU A 142 15.25 -11.46 26.00
C LEU A 142 15.01 -12.56 27.04
N ASP A 143 16.05 -12.93 27.78
CA ASP A 143 15.97 -13.83 28.93
C ASP A 143 15.50 -13.10 30.20
N GLY A 144 15.43 -13.82 31.33
CA GLY A 144 15.03 -13.25 32.63
C GLY A 144 15.96 -12.16 33.19
N ASN A 145 17.14 -11.97 32.61
CA ASN A 145 18.12 -10.95 32.96
C ASN A 145 18.16 -9.79 31.93
N GLY A 146 17.28 -9.80 30.93
CA GLY A 146 17.25 -8.80 29.87
C GLY A 146 18.33 -8.99 28.79
N GLN A 147 19.00 -10.14 28.74
CA GLN A 147 20.01 -10.44 27.72
C GLN A 147 19.39 -11.14 26.50
N PRO A 148 19.87 -10.88 25.27
CA PRO A 148 19.37 -11.57 24.08
C PRO A 148 19.60 -13.09 24.14
N VAL A 149 18.51 -13.85 23.97
CA VAL A 149 18.54 -15.30 23.84
C VAL A 149 19.24 -15.69 22.54
N ARG A 150 20.08 -16.73 22.59
CA ARG A 150 20.78 -17.29 21.44
C ARG A 150 20.34 -18.72 21.15
N ASP A 151 20.30 -19.09 19.86
CA ASP A 151 20.03 -20.45 19.41
C ASP A 151 21.26 -21.37 19.58
N ALA A 152 21.10 -22.65 19.26
CA ALA A 152 22.17 -23.65 19.35
C ALA A 152 23.42 -23.33 18.49
N THR A 153 23.30 -22.43 17.51
CA THR A 153 24.40 -21.96 16.65
C THR A 153 24.99 -20.63 17.11
N GLY A 154 24.53 -20.09 18.24
CA GLY A 154 25.00 -18.84 18.83
C GLY A 154 24.37 -17.58 18.23
N ARG A 155 23.36 -17.70 17.36
CA ARG A 155 22.67 -16.55 16.72
C ARG A 155 21.56 -16.02 17.63
N ILE A 156 21.33 -14.70 17.60
CA ILE A 156 20.26 -14.07 18.38
C ILE A 156 18.89 -14.55 17.85
N VAL A 157 18.02 -14.95 18.76
CA VAL A 157 16.63 -15.31 18.46
C VAL A 157 15.79 -14.03 18.41
N TYR A 158 14.98 -13.90 17.36
CA TYR A 158 14.09 -12.76 17.15
C TYR A 158 12.63 -13.20 17.19
N LYS A 159 11.77 -12.30 17.65
CA LYS A 159 10.31 -12.40 17.53
C LYS A 159 9.77 -11.21 16.76
N LYS A 160 8.57 -11.37 16.17
CA LYS A 160 7.87 -10.25 15.53
C LYS A 160 7.54 -9.20 16.58
N ARG A 161 7.83 -7.93 16.30
CA ARG A 161 7.36 -6.81 17.12
C ARG A 161 5.84 -6.71 17.04
N ASP A 162 5.24 -6.14 18.07
CA ASP A 162 3.86 -5.70 18.03
C ASP A 162 3.75 -4.39 17.24
N PRO A 163 3.01 -4.34 16.11
CA PRO A 163 2.89 -3.12 15.33
C PRO A 163 2.10 -2.00 16.04
N THR A 164 1.37 -2.27 17.11
CA THR A 164 0.56 -1.26 17.83
C THR A 164 1.33 -0.54 18.95
N THR A 165 2.63 -0.86 19.12
CA THR A 165 3.48 -0.20 20.12
C THR A 165 3.67 1.27 19.76
N ASP A 166 3.60 2.14 20.76
CA ASP A 166 3.81 3.59 20.59
C ASP A 166 5.13 3.91 19.87
N GLY A 167 5.10 4.91 18.99
CA GLY A 167 6.23 5.34 18.17
C GLY A 167 6.63 4.42 17.00
N MET A 168 6.00 3.24 16.83
CA MET A 168 6.36 2.33 15.73
C MET A 168 5.98 2.86 14.35
N GLU A 169 4.85 3.58 14.23
CA GLU A 169 4.47 4.22 12.97
C GLU A 169 5.48 5.30 12.56
N ASP A 170 5.94 6.11 13.51
CA ASP A 170 6.94 7.15 13.26
C ASP A 170 8.28 6.56 12.83
N ALA A 171 8.75 5.53 13.54
CA ALA A 171 9.96 4.81 13.21
C ALA A 171 9.87 4.13 11.83
N PHE A 172 8.69 3.60 11.47
CA PHE A 172 8.43 3.07 10.14
C PHE A 172 8.54 4.16 9.07
N LEU A 173 7.89 5.30 9.27
CA LEU A 173 7.86 6.40 8.29
C LEU A 173 9.27 6.95 8.03
N ASP A 174 10.07 7.15 9.08
CA ASP A 174 11.44 7.63 8.97
C ASP A 174 12.33 6.64 8.20
N LEU A 175 12.20 5.35 8.51
CA LEU A 175 12.96 4.31 7.83
C LEU A 175 12.52 4.13 6.37
N TRP A 176 11.21 4.17 6.12
CA TRP A 176 10.65 4.02 4.78
C TRP A 176 11.11 5.14 3.85
N GLU A 177 11.09 6.40 4.30
CA GLU A 177 11.51 7.55 3.49
C GLU A 177 12.98 7.41 3.06
N ALA A 178 13.86 7.05 4.01
CA ALA A 178 15.28 6.81 3.74
C ALA A 178 15.52 5.68 2.73
N ILE A 179 14.74 4.59 2.79
CA ILE A 179 14.86 3.46 1.86
C ILE A 179 14.27 3.82 0.50
N ALA A 180 13.11 4.49 0.46
CA ALA A 180 12.39 4.77 -0.77
C ALA A 180 13.19 5.66 -1.72
N ASP A 181 13.89 6.68 -1.18
CA ASP A 181 14.74 7.57 -1.98
C ASP A 181 16.11 6.96 -2.33
N SER A 182 16.65 6.08 -1.49
CA SER A 182 17.93 5.40 -1.80
C SER A 182 17.77 4.22 -2.75
N ARG A 183 16.56 3.64 -2.84
CA ARG A 183 16.23 2.44 -3.64
C ARG A 183 15.03 2.69 -4.57
N PRO A 184 15.19 3.52 -5.61
CA PRO A 184 14.11 3.83 -6.53
C PRO A 184 13.67 2.60 -7.33
N LEU A 185 12.35 2.40 -7.43
CA LEU A 185 11.72 1.21 -7.99
C LEU A 185 11.53 1.31 -9.52
N VAL A 186 12.63 1.49 -10.26
CA VAL A 186 12.60 1.65 -11.73
C VAL A 186 11.90 0.47 -12.45
N GLY A 187 11.80 -0.71 -11.82
CA GLY A 187 11.08 -1.88 -12.34
C GLY A 187 9.62 -2.07 -11.87
N PHE A 188 9.19 -1.39 -10.80
CA PHE A 188 7.83 -1.55 -10.25
C PHE A 188 6.77 -0.85 -11.13
N SER A 189 7.13 0.29 -11.74
CA SER A 189 6.28 1.02 -12.68
C SER A 189 6.25 0.41 -14.09
N ASN A 190 7.37 -0.18 -14.55
CA ASN A 190 7.54 -0.67 -15.92
C ASN A 190 6.92 -2.06 -16.20
N ASN A 191 6.66 -2.87 -15.17
CA ASN A 191 6.02 -4.19 -15.35
C ASN A 191 4.50 -4.13 -15.60
N ILE A 192 3.89 -2.94 -15.46
CA ILE A 192 2.45 -2.74 -15.69
C ILE A 192 2.18 -2.18 -17.09
N THR A 193 3.06 -1.30 -17.62
CA THR A 193 2.95 -0.79 -19.00
C THR A 193 3.11 -1.88 -20.06
N SER A 194 3.84 -2.97 -19.78
CA SER A 194 3.94 -4.11 -20.70
C SER A 194 2.70 -5.00 -20.73
N LYS A 195 1.81 -4.96 -19.72
CA LYS A 195 0.60 -5.81 -19.67
C LYS A 195 -0.68 -5.07 -19.99
N ASP A 196 -0.74 -3.75 -19.78
CA ASP A 196 -1.93 -2.96 -20.06
C ASP A 196 -2.14 -2.67 -21.57
N GLY A 197 -1.13 -2.92 -22.41
CA GLY A 197 -1.29 -2.95 -23.87
C GLY A 197 -2.05 -4.17 -24.41
N ALA A 198 -2.36 -5.17 -23.57
CA ALA A 198 -2.98 -6.43 -23.99
C ALA A 198 -4.31 -6.74 -23.29
N MET A 199 -4.86 -5.84 -22.46
CA MET A 199 -6.25 -5.96 -22.01
C MET A 199 -7.20 -5.35 -23.05
N LEU A 200 -7.26 -6.01 -24.22
CA LEU A 200 -8.41 -5.88 -25.10
C LEU A 200 -9.64 -6.32 -24.32
N LEU A 201 -10.57 -5.38 -24.14
CA LEU A 201 -11.97 -5.61 -23.83
C LEU A 201 -12.57 -6.58 -24.86
N GLY A 202 -12.35 -7.87 -24.62
CA GLY A 202 -12.97 -8.97 -25.34
C GLY A 202 -14.30 -9.30 -24.69
N SER A 203 -15.34 -8.57 -25.07
CA SER A 203 -16.72 -9.04 -24.96
C SER A 203 -16.82 -10.39 -25.69
N GLN A 204 -16.90 -11.50 -24.96
CA GLN A 204 -17.34 -12.76 -25.56
C GLN A 204 -18.87 -12.86 -25.43
N PRO A 205 -19.60 -12.92 -26.54
CA PRO A 205 -21.02 -13.23 -26.51
C PRO A 205 -21.22 -14.71 -26.18
N HIS A 206 -22.33 -14.98 -25.49
CA HIS A 206 -22.88 -16.31 -25.23
C HIS A 206 -22.79 -17.22 -26.47
N ALA A 207 -22.07 -18.34 -26.34
CA ALA A 207 -22.31 -19.51 -27.17
C ALA A 207 -23.32 -20.39 -26.44
N THR A 208 -24.54 -20.38 -26.97
CA THR A 208 -25.62 -21.33 -26.70
C THR A 208 -25.09 -22.76 -26.87
N LYS A 209 -25.35 -23.60 -25.86
CA LYS A 209 -25.27 -25.04 -25.99
C LYS A 209 -26.38 -25.48 -26.93
N ASP A 210 -26.03 -26.04 -28.09
CA ASP A 210 -26.90 -26.97 -28.79
C ASP A 210 -26.53 -28.40 -28.37
N LEU A 211 -27.55 -29.07 -27.84
CA LEU A 211 -27.63 -30.49 -27.53
C LEU A 211 -27.91 -31.29 -28.81
N CYS A 212 -27.28 -32.47 -28.91
CA CYS A 212 -27.73 -33.72 -29.54
C CYS A 212 -28.30 -33.70 -30.98
N VAL A 213 -27.70 -34.47 -31.90
CA VAL A 213 -27.96 -35.91 -32.18
C VAL A 213 -26.67 -36.52 -32.72
#